data_AF-A0A3N9X7H6-F1
#
_entry.id   AF-A0A3N9X7H6-F1
#
_cell.length_a   1.000
_cell.length_b   1.000
_cell.length_c   1.000
_cell.angle_alpha   90.00
_cell.angle_beta   90.00
_cell.angle_gamma   90.00
#
_symmetry.space_group_name_H-M   'P 1'
#
loop_
_entity.id
_entity.type
_entity.pdbx_description
1 polymer ?
#
loop_
_entity_poly.entity_id
_entity_poly.type
_entity_poly.pdbx_seq_one_letter_code
_entity_poly.pdbx_strand_id
1 'polypeptide(L)'
;MTSVLRHRYTKLLCWYPAADRGDRGVEIVETYMELSSAGQRRPRPGDVADLVAGGLRQRLRARNAGGLVDALPLTGTIALVTAMTMATVGLILTEVFPDPDQYGVGAPMLGPFHTLGALAWIAWMLVLPAGLAGLGRWAVAVATVVTIGVAVVVAVVPATELTSLHKPGLFVLVPQIALGLFALAMPPRHGYRSTAVTASVIAAAATVVLVGSRYGLRYDVLLGMMLLLALIVTGVVLAARRDRRAWWPAMLLLGPVLLLGPKIGLEAMDDSRRGALGWAAMSLLVAVAALLVAVMWQTQRARRRAAQIEQ
;
A
#
# COMPACT_ATOMS: atom_id res chain seq x y z
N MET A 1 -34.17 26.67 -4.53
CA MET A 1 -33.50 25.52 -3.85
C MET A 1 -32.18 25.10 -4.53
N THR A 2 -32.03 25.29 -5.83
CA THR A 2 -30.81 25.01 -6.62
C THR A 2 -29.59 25.86 -6.24
N SER A 3 -29.78 27.07 -5.69
CA SER A 3 -28.69 27.99 -5.30
C SER A 3 -27.79 27.45 -4.18
N VAL A 4 -28.36 26.77 -3.18
CA VAL A 4 -27.59 26.20 -2.06
C VAL A 4 -26.71 25.04 -2.51
N LEU A 5 -27.22 24.16 -3.37
CA LEU A 5 -26.44 23.04 -3.91
C LEU A 5 -25.32 23.54 -4.82
N ARG A 6 -25.62 24.49 -5.72
CA ARG A 6 -24.63 25.13 -6.59
C ARG A 6 -23.49 25.74 -5.76
N HIS A 7 -23.82 26.52 -4.72
CA HIS A 7 -22.82 27.11 -3.83
C HIS A 7 -21.92 26.05 -3.15
N ARG A 8 -22.50 24.91 -2.73
CA ARG A 8 -21.71 23.80 -2.16
C ARG A 8 -20.75 23.18 -3.17
N TYR A 9 -21.19 22.97 -4.42
CA TYR A 9 -20.29 22.50 -5.49
C TYR A 9 -19.19 23.53 -5.82
N THR A 10 -19.53 24.81 -5.88
CA THR A 10 -18.53 25.88 -6.07
C THR A 10 -17.49 25.89 -4.94
N LYS A 11 -17.91 25.68 -3.69
CA LYS A 11 -16.97 25.57 -2.56
C LYS A 11 -16.01 24.39 -2.71
N LEU A 12 -16.47 23.26 -3.28
CA LEU A 12 -15.62 22.10 -3.55
C LEU A 12 -14.60 22.33 -4.67
N LEU A 13 -14.82 23.31 -5.55
CA LEU A 13 -13.80 23.69 -6.54
C LEU A 13 -12.53 24.25 -5.91
N CYS A 14 -12.49 24.57 -4.62
CA CYS A 14 -11.25 25.01 -3.95
C CYS A 14 -10.08 24.02 -4.11
N TRP A 15 -10.37 22.74 -4.38
CA TRP A 15 -9.39 21.71 -4.70
C TRP A 15 -8.73 21.88 -6.07
N TYR A 16 -9.32 22.62 -6.99
CA TYR A 16 -8.71 22.94 -8.29
C TYR A 16 -7.71 24.11 -8.18
N PRO A 17 -6.67 24.17 -9.05
CA PRO A 17 -5.82 25.34 -9.19
C PRO A 17 -6.62 26.61 -9.52
N ALA A 18 -6.10 27.78 -9.19
CA ALA A 18 -6.81 29.06 -9.39
C ALA A 18 -7.12 29.33 -10.87
N ALA A 19 -6.18 29.01 -11.78
CA ALA A 19 -6.38 29.16 -13.23
C ALA A 19 -7.54 28.28 -13.74
N ASP A 20 -7.52 26.98 -13.42
CA ASP A 20 -8.57 26.04 -13.86
C ASP A 20 -9.97 26.38 -13.31
N ARG A 21 -10.04 26.97 -12.11
CA ARG A 21 -11.30 27.43 -11.53
C ARG A 21 -11.92 28.57 -12.33
N GLY A 22 -11.11 29.48 -12.85
CA GLY A 22 -11.56 30.60 -13.67
C GLY A 22 -12.06 30.13 -15.03
N ASP A 23 -11.31 29.21 -15.66
CA ASP A 23 -11.57 28.80 -17.03
C ASP A 23 -12.71 27.77 -17.15
N ARG A 24 -12.78 26.79 -16.24
CA ARG A 24 -13.71 25.64 -16.35
C ARG A 24 -14.61 25.46 -15.13
N GLY A 25 -14.49 26.28 -14.10
CA GLY A 25 -15.23 26.10 -12.85
C GLY A 25 -16.75 26.14 -13.03
N VAL A 26 -17.24 27.00 -13.91
CA VAL A 26 -18.68 27.10 -14.22
C VAL A 26 -19.17 25.84 -14.90
N GLU A 27 -18.48 25.40 -15.96
CA GLU A 27 -18.80 24.18 -16.73
C GLU A 27 -18.85 22.95 -15.81
N ILE A 28 -17.82 22.76 -14.97
CA ILE A 28 -17.75 21.63 -14.03
C ILE A 28 -18.96 21.64 -13.08
N VAL A 29 -19.29 22.79 -12.49
CA VAL A 29 -20.42 22.89 -11.56
C VAL A 29 -21.75 22.64 -12.28
N GLU A 30 -21.90 23.10 -13.50
CA GLU A 30 -23.11 22.87 -14.31
C GLU A 30 -23.30 21.40 -14.63
N THR A 31 -22.24 20.68 -15.02
CA THR A 31 -22.30 19.23 -15.24
C THR A 31 -22.82 18.48 -14.00
N TYR A 32 -22.33 18.80 -12.78
CA TYR A 32 -22.83 18.15 -11.56
C TYR A 32 -24.24 18.60 -11.15
N MET A 33 -24.66 19.81 -11.52
CA MET A 33 -26.03 20.27 -11.31
C MET A 33 -27.00 19.53 -12.23
N GLU A 34 -26.63 19.25 -13.48
CA GLU A 34 -27.42 18.45 -14.43
C GLU A 34 -27.57 16.99 -13.97
N LEU A 35 -26.52 16.41 -13.39
CA LEU A 35 -26.54 15.06 -12.83
C LEU A 35 -27.29 14.94 -11.49
N SER A 36 -27.63 16.08 -10.86
CA SER A 36 -28.27 16.08 -9.54
C SER A 36 -29.76 15.80 -9.62
N SER A 37 -30.26 14.95 -8.72
CA SER A 37 -31.68 14.60 -8.65
C SER A 37 -32.53 15.77 -8.13
N ALA A 38 -33.77 15.87 -8.62
CA ALA A 38 -34.72 16.91 -8.20
C ALA A 38 -34.87 16.95 -6.66
N GLY A 39 -34.72 18.14 -6.07
CA GLY A 39 -34.82 18.34 -4.62
C GLY A 39 -33.54 18.06 -3.82
N GLN A 40 -32.45 17.63 -4.46
CA GLN A 40 -31.17 17.39 -3.77
C GLN A 40 -30.60 18.68 -3.15
N ARG A 41 -30.31 18.64 -1.85
CA ARG A 41 -29.79 19.80 -1.08
C ARG A 41 -28.30 19.71 -0.75
N ARG A 42 -27.70 18.54 -0.87
CA ARG A 42 -26.28 18.28 -0.58
C ARG A 42 -25.64 17.47 -1.72
N PRO A 43 -24.37 17.74 -2.07
CA PRO A 43 -23.62 16.89 -3.00
C PRO A 43 -23.63 15.44 -2.53
N ARG A 44 -23.68 14.46 -3.45
CA ARG A 44 -23.54 13.06 -3.05
C ARG A 44 -22.09 12.82 -2.64
N PRO A 45 -21.81 11.90 -1.70
CA PRO A 45 -20.43 11.57 -1.32
C PRO A 45 -19.55 11.19 -2.53
N GLY A 46 -20.14 10.53 -3.55
CA GLY A 46 -19.47 10.22 -4.80
C GLY A 46 -19.02 11.46 -5.58
N ASP A 47 -19.91 12.45 -5.74
CA ASP A 47 -19.62 13.70 -6.44
C ASP A 47 -18.53 14.50 -5.72
N VAL A 48 -18.56 14.51 -4.38
CA VAL A 48 -17.51 15.14 -3.55
C VAL A 48 -16.18 14.46 -3.79
N ALA A 49 -16.13 13.13 -3.74
CA ALA A 49 -14.89 12.38 -3.93
C ALA A 49 -14.31 12.59 -5.34
N ASP A 50 -15.17 12.63 -6.36
CA ASP A 50 -14.77 12.83 -7.75
C ASP A 50 -14.21 14.25 -7.98
N LEU A 51 -14.88 15.29 -7.47
CA LEU A 51 -14.40 16.68 -7.53
C LEU A 51 -13.06 16.88 -6.82
N VAL A 52 -12.92 16.32 -5.61
CA VAL A 52 -11.68 16.40 -4.84
C VAL A 52 -10.55 15.66 -5.58
N ALA A 53 -10.82 14.47 -6.10
CA ALA A 53 -9.84 13.69 -6.86
C ALA A 53 -9.41 14.41 -8.16
N GLY A 54 -10.36 14.99 -8.89
CA GLY A 54 -10.10 15.78 -10.09
C GLY A 54 -9.25 17.02 -9.80
N GLY A 55 -9.61 17.78 -8.76
CA GLY A 55 -8.86 18.97 -8.36
C GLY A 55 -7.45 18.66 -7.89
N LEU A 56 -7.28 17.61 -7.07
CA LEU A 56 -5.96 17.16 -6.63
C LEU A 56 -5.11 16.68 -7.81
N ARG A 57 -5.69 15.93 -8.76
CA ARG A 57 -5.01 15.50 -9.99
C ARG A 57 -4.52 16.70 -10.80
N GLN A 58 -5.34 17.73 -10.93
CA GLN A 58 -4.96 18.95 -11.66
C GLN A 58 -3.85 19.73 -10.94
N ARG A 59 -3.89 19.82 -9.60
CA ARG A 59 -2.80 20.41 -8.80
C ARG A 59 -1.49 19.64 -8.93
N LEU A 60 -1.55 18.31 -8.91
CA LEU A 60 -0.36 17.47 -9.11
C LEU A 60 0.21 17.64 -10.52
N ARG A 61 -0.64 17.73 -11.54
CA ARG A 61 -0.21 18.05 -12.91
C ARG A 61 0.46 19.42 -13.00
N ALA A 62 -0.12 20.44 -12.39
CA ALA A 62 0.45 21.80 -12.36
C ALA A 62 1.85 21.83 -11.69
N ARG A 63 2.15 20.88 -10.80
CA ARG A 63 3.47 20.71 -10.15
C ARG A 63 4.39 19.69 -10.86
N ASN A 64 4.10 19.31 -12.10
CA ASN A 64 4.82 18.25 -12.85
C ASN A 64 4.81 16.87 -12.16
N ALA A 65 3.91 16.65 -11.19
CA ALA A 65 3.69 15.40 -10.48
C ALA A 65 2.50 14.60 -11.04
N GLY A 66 2.06 14.88 -12.28
CA GLY A 66 0.96 14.17 -12.93
C GLY A 66 1.18 12.65 -13.00
N GLY A 67 2.43 12.21 -13.13
CA GLY A 67 2.79 10.79 -13.13
C GLY A 67 2.45 10.05 -11.83
N LEU A 68 2.31 10.76 -10.70
CA LEU A 68 1.92 10.16 -9.43
C LEU A 68 0.49 9.60 -9.50
N VAL A 69 -0.42 10.34 -10.13
CA VAL A 69 -1.83 9.93 -10.22
C VAL A 69 -2.00 8.79 -11.22
N ASP A 70 -1.20 8.79 -12.28
CA ASP A 70 -1.19 7.71 -13.27
C ASP A 70 -0.55 6.43 -12.71
N ALA A 71 0.31 6.57 -11.71
CA ALA A 71 0.96 5.47 -11.00
C ALA A 71 0.07 4.80 -9.94
N LEU A 72 -0.98 5.48 -9.44
CA LEU A 72 -1.85 4.98 -8.38
C LEU A 72 -2.49 3.61 -8.68
N PRO A 73 -3.04 3.34 -9.89
CA PRO A 73 -3.66 2.04 -10.16
C PRO A 73 -2.67 0.87 -10.05
N LEU A 74 -1.46 1.06 -10.59
CA LEU A 74 -0.41 0.04 -10.52
C LEU A 74 0.10 -0.10 -9.08
N THR A 75 0.34 1.01 -8.38
CA THR A 75 0.76 1.02 -6.98
C THR A 75 -0.25 0.32 -6.10
N GLY A 76 -1.55 0.63 -6.27
CA GLY A 76 -2.64 0.00 -5.52
C GLY A 76 -2.75 -1.50 -5.79
N THR A 77 -2.52 -1.93 -7.03
CA THR A 77 -2.50 -3.38 -7.37
C THR A 77 -1.35 -4.08 -6.66
N ILE A 78 -0.14 -3.52 -6.75
CA ILE A 78 1.05 -4.11 -6.12
C ILE A 78 0.90 -4.11 -4.60
N ALA A 79 0.40 -3.00 -4.03
CA ALA A 79 0.14 -2.88 -2.61
C ALA A 79 -0.89 -3.90 -2.13
N LEU A 80 -1.98 -4.09 -2.88
CA LEU A 80 -3.01 -5.08 -2.57
C LEU A 80 -2.46 -6.50 -2.56
N VAL A 81 -1.73 -6.90 -3.61
CA VAL A 81 -1.16 -8.24 -3.67
C VAL A 81 -0.16 -8.43 -2.54
N THR A 82 0.71 -7.45 -2.31
CA THR A 82 1.70 -7.50 -1.23
C THR A 82 1.03 -7.60 0.15
N ALA A 83 -0.03 -6.84 0.40
CA ALA A 83 -0.77 -6.89 1.67
C ALA A 83 -1.47 -8.24 1.89
N MET A 84 -2.10 -8.81 0.86
CA MET A 84 -2.68 -10.15 0.93
C MET A 84 -1.60 -11.19 1.19
N THR A 85 -0.47 -11.09 0.48
CA THR A 85 0.65 -12.00 0.68
C THR A 85 1.20 -11.92 2.10
N MET A 86 1.46 -10.71 2.62
CA MET A 86 1.87 -10.51 4.01
C MET A 86 0.88 -11.16 4.97
N ALA A 87 -0.42 -11.04 4.71
CA ALA A 87 -1.45 -11.67 5.52
C ALA A 87 -1.42 -13.20 5.48
N THR A 88 -1.25 -13.81 4.30
CA THR A 88 -1.10 -15.26 4.19
C THR A 88 0.10 -15.74 5.00
N VAL A 89 1.25 -15.09 4.81
CA VAL A 89 2.50 -15.48 5.49
C VAL A 89 2.41 -15.26 6.99
N GLY A 90 1.85 -14.14 7.42
CA GLY A 90 1.56 -13.85 8.82
C GLY A 90 0.70 -14.94 9.45
N LEU A 91 -0.44 -15.28 8.82
CA LEU A 91 -1.33 -16.33 9.33
C LEU A 91 -0.61 -17.68 9.44
N ILE A 92 0.14 -18.09 8.42
CA ILE A 92 0.85 -19.38 8.41
C ILE A 92 1.93 -19.40 9.50
N LEU A 93 2.80 -18.38 9.56
CA LEU A 93 3.97 -18.40 10.43
C LEU A 93 3.66 -18.02 11.89
N THR A 94 2.59 -17.27 12.17
CA THR A 94 2.24 -16.92 13.55
C THR A 94 1.17 -17.83 14.14
N GLU A 95 0.26 -18.39 13.32
CA GLU A 95 -0.88 -19.16 13.83
C GLU A 95 -0.80 -20.65 13.51
N VAL A 96 -0.34 -21.03 12.31
CA VAL A 96 -0.33 -22.45 11.88
C VAL A 96 0.96 -23.15 12.30
N PHE A 97 2.11 -22.47 12.17
CA PHE A 97 3.43 -22.97 12.54
C PHE A 97 4.10 -21.97 13.50
N PRO A 98 3.53 -21.75 14.69
CA PRO A 98 4.11 -20.82 15.66
C PRO A 98 5.51 -21.27 16.06
N ASP A 99 6.44 -20.32 16.16
CA ASP A 99 7.78 -20.56 16.69
C ASP A 99 7.67 -20.98 18.18
N PRO A 100 8.07 -22.22 18.56
CA PRO A 100 7.93 -22.70 19.93
C PRO A 100 8.63 -21.80 20.95
N ASP A 101 9.75 -21.19 20.55
CA ASP A 101 10.56 -20.33 21.41
C ASP A 101 9.86 -18.98 21.67
N GLN A 102 8.95 -18.56 20.80
CA GLN A 102 8.30 -17.26 20.86
C GLN A 102 7.02 -17.25 21.72
N TYR A 103 6.25 -18.34 21.71
CA TYR A 103 4.96 -18.39 22.40
C TYR A 103 5.03 -19.11 23.75
N GLY A 104 5.99 -20.03 23.94
CA GLY A 104 6.12 -20.81 25.18
C GLY A 104 5.04 -21.88 25.32
N VAL A 105 5.31 -22.90 26.13
CA VAL A 105 4.36 -24.01 26.35
C VAL A 105 3.17 -23.50 27.17
N GLY A 106 1.95 -23.64 26.63
CA GLY A 106 0.72 -23.24 27.32
C GLY A 106 0.37 -21.76 27.19
N ALA A 107 0.90 -21.07 26.17
CA ALA A 107 0.52 -19.71 25.84
C ALA A 107 -1.01 -19.56 25.77
N PRO A 108 -1.59 -18.49 26.33
CA PRO A 108 -3.01 -18.22 26.21
C PRO A 108 -3.38 -18.06 24.72
N MET A 109 -4.52 -18.64 24.33
CA MET A 109 -5.03 -18.64 22.97
C MET A 109 -6.42 -18.00 22.91
N LEU A 110 -6.69 -17.28 21.83
CA LEU A 110 -8.04 -16.82 21.46
C LEU A 110 -8.64 -17.84 20.50
N GLY A 111 -9.30 -18.87 21.05
CA GLY A 111 -9.75 -20.01 20.27
C GLY A 111 -8.54 -20.74 19.65
N PRO A 112 -8.46 -20.91 18.30
CA PRO A 112 -7.33 -21.55 17.65
C PRO A 112 -6.13 -20.61 17.40
N PHE A 113 -6.21 -19.33 17.81
CA PHE A 113 -5.22 -18.31 17.47
C PHE A 113 -4.37 -17.89 18.66
N HIS A 114 -3.06 -17.74 18.43
CA HIS A 114 -2.07 -17.26 19.39
C HIS A 114 -1.99 -15.73 19.45
N THR A 115 -2.40 -15.04 18.38
CA THR A 115 -2.33 -13.57 18.31
C THR A 115 -3.64 -12.91 17.87
N LEU A 116 -3.83 -11.66 18.29
CA LEU A 116 -4.88 -10.79 17.74
C LEU A 116 -4.64 -10.43 16.25
N GLY A 117 -3.41 -10.64 15.75
CA GLY A 117 -3.05 -10.43 14.36
C GLY A 117 -3.85 -11.31 13.40
N ALA A 118 -4.26 -12.51 13.84
CA ALA A 118 -5.10 -13.43 13.09
C ALA A 118 -6.34 -12.76 12.48
N LEU A 119 -6.99 -11.85 13.22
CA LEU A 119 -8.16 -11.12 12.74
C LEU A 119 -7.82 -10.23 11.53
N ALA A 120 -6.69 -9.52 11.57
CA ALA A 120 -6.22 -8.72 10.46
C ALA A 120 -5.86 -9.62 9.26
N TRP A 121 -5.15 -10.72 9.49
CA TRP A 121 -4.76 -11.65 8.43
C TRP A 121 -5.96 -12.27 7.70
N ILE A 122 -6.94 -12.75 8.46
CA ILE A 122 -8.17 -13.33 7.91
C ILE A 122 -8.95 -12.28 7.12
N ALA A 123 -9.09 -11.05 7.65
CA ALA A 123 -9.78 -9.98 6.95
C ALA A 123 -9.13 -9.68 5.58
N TRP A 124 -7.80 -9.68 5.50
CA TRP A 124 -7.07 -9.53 4.23
C TRP A 124 -7.22 -10.74 3.29
N MET A 125 -7.31 -11.95 3.81
CA MET A 125 -7.59 -13.15 3.00
C MET A 125 -8.98 -13.15 2.37
N LEU A 126 -9.97 -12.55 3.05
CA LEU A 126 -11.32 -12.42 2.52
C LEU A 126 -11.44 -11.38 1.39
N VAL A 127 -10.41 -10.57 1.15
CA VAL A 127 -10.42 -9.56 0.08
C VAL A 127 -10.51 -10.19 -1.31
N LEU A 128 -9.80 -11.29 -1.55
CA LEU A 128 -9.81 -11.98 -2.84
C LEU A 128 -11.20 -12.55 -3.20
N PRO A 129 -11.84 -13.40 -2.36
CA PRO A 129 -13.16 -13.91 -2.66
C PRO A 129 -14.23 -12.80 -2.73
N ALA A 130 -14.13 -11.77 -1.88
CA ALA A 130 -15.02 -10.61 -1.98
C ALA A 130 -14.82 -9.81 -3.28
N GLY A 131 -13.58 -9.74 -3.78
CA GLY A 131 -13.26 -9.19 -5.10
C GLY A 131 -13.95 -9.94 -6.23
N LEU A 132 -13.95 -11.28 -6.18
CA LEU A 132 -14.68 -12.14 -7.13
C LEU A 132 -16.19 -11.93 -7.06
N ALA A 133 -16.73 -11.60 -5.88
CA ALA A 133 -18.14 -11.27 -5.68
C ALA A 133 -18.50 -9.82 -6.04
N GLY A 134 -17.56 -9.02 -6.56
CA GLY A 134 -17.79 -7.60 -6.90
C GLY A 134 -17.75 -6.64 -5.70
N LEU A 135 -17.40 -7.12 -4.51
CA LEU A 135 -17.31 -6.36 -3.25
C LEU A 135 -15.87 -5.94 -2.91
N GLY A 136 -14.93 -6.07 -3.85
CA GLY A 136 -13.49 -5.94 -3.58
C GLY A 136 -13.10 -4.64 -2.87
N ARG A 137 -13.61 -3.48 -3.29
CA ARG A 137 -13.27 -2.19 -2.66
C ARG A 137 -13.75 -2.11 -1.20
N TRP A 138 -14.93 -2.65 -0.91
CA TRP A 138 -15.45 -2.71 0.45
C TRP A 138 -14.65 -3.67 1.31
N ALA A 139 -14.26 -4.82 0.76
CA ALA A 139 -13.44 -5.78 1.48
C ALA A 139 -12.06 -5.22 1.83
N VAL A 140 -11.39 -4.50 0.90
CA VAL A 140 -10.13 -3.79 1.20
C VAL A 140 -10.35 -2.76 2.32
N ALA A 141 -11.47 -2.03 2.30
CA ALA A 141 -11.78 -1.03 3.32
C ALA A 141 -11.97 -1.67 4.70
N VAL A 142 -12.77 -2.73 4.76
CA VAL A 142 -13.00 -3.51 5.99
C VAL A 142 -11.68 -4.09 6.50
N ALA A 143 -10.90 -4.74 5.65
CA ALA A 143 -9.60 -5.30 6.04
C ALA A 143 -8.64 -4.22 6.58
N THR A 144 -8.58 -3.06 5.93
CA THR A 144 -7.76 -1.93 6.39
C THR A 144 -8.24 -1.42 7.75
N VAL A 145 -9.55 -1.24 7.95
CA VAL A 145 -10.13 -0.79 9.22
C VAL A 145 -9.89 -1.81 10.33
N VAL A 146 -10.06 -3.10 10.07
CA VAL A 146 -9.75 -4.17 11.03
C VAL A 146 -8.28 -4.13 11.41
N THR A 147 -7.37 -3.97 10.44
CA THR A 147 -5.92 -3.86 10.70
C THR A 147 -5.59 -2.63 11.56
N ILE A 148 -6.23 -1.48 11.29
CA ILE A 148 -6.10 -0.27 12.12
C ILE A 148 -6.60 -0.54 13.54
N GLY A 149 -7.76 -1.17 13.69
CA GLY A 149 -8.33 -1.53 14.99
C GLY A 149 -7.38 -2.40 15.81
N VAL A 150 -6.83 -3.46 15.21
CA VAL A 150 -5.84 -4.33 15.86
C VAL A 150 -4.58 -3.54 16.24
N ALA A 151 -4.06 -2.69 15.34
CA ALA A 151 -2.88 -1.87 15.63
C ALA A 151 -3.11 -0.90 16.79
N VAL A 152 -4.28 -0.26 16.86
CA VAL A 152 -4.65 0.64 17.96
C VAL A 152 -4.77 -0.13 19.27
N VAL A 153 -5.44 -1.29 19.28
CA VAL A 153 -5.54 -2.14 20.47
C VAL A 153 -4.15 -2.53 20.98
N VAL A 154 -3.25 -2.92 20.08
CA VAL A 154 -1.88 -3.33 20.45
C VAL A 154 -1.01 -2.16 20.91
N ALA A 155 -1.21 -0.96 20.35
CA ALA A 155 -0.42 0.23 20.67
C ALA A 155 -0.89 0.95 21.94
N VAL A 156 -2.20 1.02 22.18
CA VAL A 156 -2.81 1.81 23.26
C VAL A 156 -3.02 0.98 24.52
N VAL A 157 -3.45 -0.28 24.34
CA VAL A 157 -3.64 -1.18 25.46
C VAL A 157 -2.30 -1.89 25.66
N PRO A 158 -1.76 -1.99 26.88
CA PRO A 158 -0.79 -3.03 27.16
C PRO A 158 -1.54 -4.36 27.05
N ALA A 159 -1.77 -4.83 25.83
CA ALA A 159 -2.65 -5.96 25.53
C ALA A 159 -2.21 -7.23 26.28
N THR A 160 -0.93 -7.32 26.61
CA THR A 160 -0.35 -8.36 27.48
C THR A 160 -0.95 -8.37 28.88
N GLU A 161 -1.32 -7.22 29.44
CA GLU A 161 -1.92 -7.12 30.80
C GLU A 161 -3.39 -7.55 30.81
N LEU A 162 -4.11 -7.33 29.70
CA LEU A 162 -5.57 -7.51 29.64
C LEU A 162 -6.01 -8.80 28.95
N THR A 163 -5.30 -9.24 27.91
CA THR A 163 -5.67 -10.43 27.14
C THR A 163 -4.70 -11.58 27.33
N SER A 164 -3.51 -11.34 27.91
CA SER A 164 -2.40 -12.28 28.02
C SER A 164 -1.87 -12.83 26.67
N LEU A 165 -2.52 -12.50 25.55
CA LEU A 165 -2.16 -12.93 24.21
C LEU A 165 -0.84 -12.30 23.76
N HIS A 166 -0.11 -13.03 22.91
CA HIS A 166 1.10 -12.52 22.32
C HIS A 166 0.78 -11.35 21.37
N LYS A 167 1.55 -10.27 21.49
CA LYS A 167 1.33 -9.04 20.71
C LYS A 167 1.79 -9.26 19.27
N PRO A 168 0.93 -9.05 18.26
CA PRO A 168 1.41 -8.99 16.88
C PRO A 168 2.34 -7.78 16.73
N GLY A 169 3.41 -7.93 15.96
CA GLY A 169 4.37 -6.86 15.75
C GLY A 169 3.73 -5.64 15.07
N LEU A 170 3.73 -4.47 15.73
CA LEU A 170 3.26 -3.22 15.14
C LEU A 170 4.00 -2.88 13.84
N PHE A 171 5.26 -3.28 13.75
CA PHE A 171 6.09 -3.17 12.54
C PHE A 171 5.51 -3.90 11.34
N VAL A 172 4.60 -4.85 11.52
CA VAL A 172 3.95 -5.61 10.43
C VAL A 172 2.62 -4.97 10.06
N LEU A 173 1.86 -4.56 11.08
CA LEU A 173 0.53 -3.95 10.91
C LEU A 173 0.61 -2.57 10.26
N VAL A 174 1.58 -1.73 10.65
CA VAL A 174 1.69 -0.36 10.12
C VAL A 174 1.98 -0.35 8.61
N PRO A 175 2.98 -1.09 8.07
CA PRO A 175 3.16 -1.21 6.63
C PRO A 175 1.92 -1.76 5.93
N GLN A 176 1.23 -2.74 6.51
CA GLN A 176 0.04 -3.32 5.91
C GLN A 176 -1.14 -2.33 5.84
N ILE A 177 -1.31 -1.47 6.87
CA ILE A 177 -2.27 -0.36 6.83
C ILE A 177 -1.91 0.59 5.68
N ALA A 178 -0.64 0.96 5.54
CA ALA A 178 -0.19 1.84 4.45
C ALA A 178 -0.48 1.20 3.06
N LEU A 179 -0.21 -0.10 2.91
CA LEU A 179 -0.55 -0.84 1.69
C LEU A 179 -2.05 -0.86 1.42
N GLY A 180 -2.88 -1.02 2.46
CA GLY A 180 -4.34 -0.98 2.30
C GLY A 180 -4.88 0.38 1.89
N LEU A 181 -4.31 1.47 2.42
CA LEU A 181 -4.62 2.82 1.97
C LEU A 181 -4.25 3.03 0.49
N PHE A 182 -3.09 2.51 0.04
CA PHE A 182 -2.72 2.54 -1.37
C PHE A 182 -3.65 1.69 -2.25
N ALA A 183 -4.06 0.52 -1.77
CA ALA A 183 -5.03 -0.32 -2.47
C ALA A 183 -6.40 0.39 -2.62
N LEU A 184 -6.87 1.11 -1.60
CA LEU A 184 -8.11 1.88 -1.65
C LEU A 184 -8.08 3.09 -2.60
N ALA A 185 -6.89 3.62 -2.85
CA ALA A 185 -6.69 4.69 -3.82
C ALA A 185 -6.82 4.23 -5.28
N MET A 186 -6.95 2.91 -5.53
CA MET A 186 -7.11 2.34 -6.86
C MET A 186 -8.48 2.71 -7.47
N PRO A 187 -8.53 3.22 -8.71
CA PRO A 187 -9.77 3.49 -9.41
C PRO A 187 -10.55 2.18 -9.72
N PRO A 188 -11.88 2.15 -9.54
CA PRO A 188 -12.70 0.94 -9.69
C PRO A 188 -12.82 0.39 -11.12
N ARG A 189 -12.21 1.03 -12.13
CA ARG A 189 -12.43 0.74 -13.57
C ARG A 189 -11.23 0.16 -14.31
N HIS A 190 -10.09 -0.07 -13.66
CA HIS A 190 -8.97 -0.71 -14.35
C HIS A 190 -9.12 -2.23 -14.30
N GLY A 191 -9.48 -2.79 -15.46
CA GLY A 191 -9.63 -4.23 -15.66
C GLY A 191 -8.38 -4.99 -15.22
N TYR A 192 -8.63 -6.16 -14.63
CA TYR A 192 -7.72 -7.13 -14.02
C TYR A 192 -6.62 -7.70 -14.97
N ARG A 193 -6.18 -6.96 -16.00
CA ARG A 193 -5.09 -7.33 -16.93
C ARG A 193 -3.68 -7.22 -16.31
N SER A 194 -3.57 -7.42 -14.99
CA SER A 194 -2.32 -7.46 -14.24
C SER A 194 -1.98 -8.88 -13.76
N THR A 195 -2.51 -9.91 -14.43
CA THR A 195 -2.30 -11.34 -14.10
C THR A 195 -0.81 -11.69 -13.97
N ALA A 196 0.06 -11.11 -14.80
CA ALA A 196 1.50 -11.34 -14.72
C ALA A 196 2.14 -10.78 -13.43
N VAL A 197 1.71 -9.61 -12.95
CA VAL A 197 2.22 -9.01 -11.70
C VAL A 197 1.69 -9.75 -10.49
N THR A 198 0.40 -10.13 -10.52
CA THR A 198 -0.20 -10.93 -9.46
C THR A 198 0.49 -12.30 -9.34
N ALA A 199 0.75 -12.97 -10.47
CA ALA A 199 1.43 -14.26 -10.49
C ALA A 199 2.89 -14.17 -10.01
N SER A 200 3.62 -13.13 -10.40
CA SER A 200 5.03 -12.97 -9.99
C SER A 200 5.17 -12.60 -8.51
N VAL A 201 4.27 -11.80 -7.93
CA VAL A 201 4.27 -11.53 -6.49
C VAL A 201 3.87 -12.78 -5.68
N ILE A 202 2.91 -13.57 -6.16
CA ILE A 202 2.54 -14.85 -5.52
C ILE A 202 3.70 -15.85 -5.59
N ALA A 203 4.36 -15.99 -6.73
CA ALA A 203 5.50 -16.91 -6.89
C ALA A 203 6.71 -16.48 -6.03
N ALA A 204 6.98 -15.18 -5.97
CA ALA A 204 7.96 -14.57 -5.10
C ALA A 204 7.71 -14.89 -3.62
N ALA A 205 6.45 -14.73 -3.19
CA ALA A 205 6.04 -15.01 -1.83
C ALA A 205 6.25 -16.47 -1.44
N ALA A 206 5.79 -17.38 -2.29
CA ALA A 206 5.98 -18.81 -2.07
C ALA A 206 7.47 -19.15 -1.96
N THR A 207 8.31 -18.55 -2.82
CA THR A 207 9.76 -18.75 -2.78
C THR A 207 10.38 -18.24 -1.47
N VAL A 208 10.02 -17.04 -1.02
CA VAL A 208 10.56 -16.46 0.22
C VAL A 208 10.13 -17.27 1.44
N VAL A 209 8.88 -17.76 1.49
CA VAL A 209 8.40 -18.61 2.58
C VAL A 209 9.14 -19.95 2.61
N LEU A 210 9.28 -20.61 1.45
CA LEU A 210 9.98 -21.89 1.34
C LEU A 210 11.46 -21.78 1.73
N VAL A 211 12.15 -20.73 1.27
CA VAL A 211 13.55 -20.47 1.60
C VAL A 211 13.69 -20.06 3.06
N GLY A 212 12.83 -19.16 3.54
CA GLY A 212 12.85 -18.66 4.91
C GLY A 212 12.64 -19.73 5.96
N SER A 213 11.63 -20.58 5.74
CA SER A 213 11.35 -21.74 6.58
C SER A 213 12.55 -22.70 6.63
N ARG A 214 13.20 -22.95 5.48
CA ARG A 214 14.37 -23.83 5.41
C ARG A 214 15.58 -23.33 6.21
N TYR A 215 15.73 -22.02 6.36
CA TYR A 215 16.86 -21.40 7.06
C TYR A 215 16.51 -20.88 8.47
N GLY A 216 15.31 -21.15 8.98
CA GLY A 216 14.88 -20.68 10.31
C GLY A 216 14.89 -19.15 10.43
N LEU A 217 14.59 -18.43 9.34
CA LEU A 217 14.54 -16.97 9.35
C LEU A 217 13.30 -16.50 10.11
N ARG A 218 13.50 -15.48 10.95
CA ARG A 218 12.40 -14.84 11.69
C ARG A 218 11.40 -14.20 10.73
N TYR A 219 10.13 -14.25 11.10
CA TYR A 219 9.01 -13.70 10.33
C TYR A 219 9.25 -12.25 9.87
N ASP A 220 9.79 -11.42 10.76
CA ASP A 220 10.06 -9.99 10.52
C ASP A 220 11.01 -9.77 9.34
N VAL A 221 12.04 -10.61 9.22
CA VAL A 221 13.06 -10.55 8.16
C VAL A 221 12.45 -10.97 6.83
N LEU A 222 11.63 -12.03 6.84
CA LEU A 222 10.93 -12.50 5.65
C LEU A 222 10.01 -11.43 5.09
N LEU A 223 9.26 -10.76 5.96
CA LEU A 223 8.39 -9.66 5.58
C LEU A 223 9.15 -8.51 4.91
N GLY A 224 10.31 -8.13 5.46
CA GLY A 224 11.20 -7.12 4.89
C GLY A 224 11.70 -7.50 3.49
N MET A 225 12.15 -8.75 3.34
CA MET A 225 12.55 -9.28 2.03
C MET A 225 11.40 -9.28 1.03
N MET A 226 10.18 -9.62 1.44
CA MET A 226 9.01 -9.65 0.56
C MET A 226 8.60 -8.26 0.07
N LEU A 227 8.52 -7.27 0.96
CA LEU A 227 8.19 -5.90 0.56
C LEU A 227 9.23 -5.33 -0.39
N LEU A 228 10.50 -5.64 -0.14
CA LEU A 228 11.57 -5.14 -0.99
C LEU A 228 11.63 -5.89 -2.32
N LEU A 229 11.39 -7.20 -2.34
CA LEU A 229 11.25 -7.93 -3.59
C LEU A 229 10.06 -7.42 -4.41
N ALA A 230 8.94 -7.09 -3.76
CA ALA A 230 7.83 -6.41 -4.42
C ALA A 230 8.29 -5.08 -5.04
N LEU A 231 9.09 -4.28 -4.34
CA LEU A 231 9.70 -3.05 -4.87
C LEU A 231 10.62 -3.31 -6.08
N ILE A 232 11.45 -4.37 -6.04
CA ILE A 232 12.33 -4.76 -7.16
C ILE A 232 11.51 -5.20 -8.37
N VAL A 233 10.54 -6.10 -8.17
CA VAL A 233 9.65 -6.59 -9.25
C VAL A 233 8.90 -5.41 -9.86
N THR A 234 8.43 -4.48 -9.03
CA THR A 234 7.86 -3.21 -9.48
C THR A 234 8.86 -2.52 -10.40
N GLY A 235 10.07 -2.22 -9.91
CA GLY A 235 11.13 -1.55 -10.68
C GLY A 235 11.48 -2.24 -12.02
N VAL A 236 11.53 -3.57 -12.05
CA VAL A 236 11.81 -4.36 -13.27
C VAL A 236 10.67 -4.27 -14.28
N VAL A 237 9.42 -4.51 -13.86
CA VAL A 237 8.24 -4.41 -14.73
C VAL A 237 8.12 -3.01 -15.32
N LEU A 238 8.42 -2.01 -14.50
CA LEU A 238 8.43 -0.60 -14.83
C LEU A 238 9.53 -0.24 -15.85
N ALA A 239 10.75 -0.71 -15.63
CA ALA A 239 11.87 -0.53 -16.56
C ALA A 239 11.59 -1.19 -17.91
N ALA A 240 11.02 -2.40 -17.91
CA ALA A 240 10.65 -3.13 -19.11
C ALA A 240 9.58 -2.38 -19.94
N ARG A 241 8.63 -1.70 -19.29
CA ARG A 241 7.58 -0.92 -19.98
C ARG A 241 8.06 0.40 -20.57
N ARG A 242 9.32 0.82 -20.33
CA ARG A 242 9.88 2.12 -20.75
C ARG A 242 9.02 3.34 -20.36
N ASP A 243 8.15 3.19 -19.37
CA ASP A 243 7.22 4.25 -18.99
C ASP A 243 7.95 5.31 -18.15
N ARG A 244 7.88 6.58 -18.57
CA ARG A 244 8.52 7.70 -17.85
C ARG A 244 7.89 7.97 -16.48
N ARG A 245 6.66 7.48 -16.25
CA ARG A 245 5.90 7.69 -15.00
C ARG A 245 6.22 6.63 -13.94
N ALA A 246 7.13 5.72 -14.29
CA ALA A 246 7.33 4.48 -13.58
C ALA A 246 8.09 4.58 -12.25
N TRP A 247 8.72 5.70 -11.92
CA TRP A 247 9.41 5.85 -10.63
C TRP A 247 8.46 6.16 -9.46
N TRP A 248 7.25 6.65 -9.75
CA TRP A 248 6.27 7.01 -8.73
C TRP A 248 5.75 5.83 -7.89
N PRO A 249 5.38 4.67 -8.46
CA PRO A 249 5.04 3.49 -7.67
C PRO A 249 6.17 3.04 -6.75
N ALA A 250 7.41 3.05 -7.25
CA ALA A 250 8.58 2.67 -6.46
C ALA A 250 8.77 3.61 -5.26
N MET A 251 8.64 4.92 -5.45
CA MET A 251 8.70 5.88 -4.35
C MET A 251 7.57 5.71 -3.33
N LEU A 252 6.35 5.40 -3.79
CA LEU A 252 5.21 5.20 -2.88
C LEU A 252 5.38 3.92 -2.04
N LEU A 253 5.86 2.84 -2.65
CA LEU A 253 6.12 1.57 -1.97
C LEU A 253 7.38 1.59 -1.10
N LEU A 254 8.29 2.53 -1.33
CA LEU A 254 9.47 2.72 -0.48
C LEU A 254 9.08 3.07 0.96
N GLY A 255 7.99 3.82 1.18
CA GLY A 255 7.51 4.17 2.52
C GLY A 255 7.24 2.93 3.40
N PRO A 256 6.34 2.02 2.98
CA PRO A 256 6.10 0.75 3.67
C PRO A 256 7.37 -0.09 3.89
N VAL A 257 8.30 -0.12 2.93
CA VAL A 257 9.58 -0.85 3.05
C VAL A 257 10.46 -0.25 4.15
N LEU A 258 10.60 1.08 4.18
CA LEU A 258 11.46 1.78 5.13
C LEU A 258 10.96 1.67 6.57
N LEU A 259 9.66 1.47 6.79
CA LEU A 259 9.08 1.28 8.12
C LEU A 259 9.56 -0.01 8.82
N LEU A 260 10.07 -0.99 8.08
CA LEU A 260 10.69 -2.20 8.64
C LEU A 260 12.17 -2.05 8.97
N GLY A 261 12.82 -1.04 8.39
CA GLY A 261 14.23 -0.71 8.56
C GLY A 261 14.72 -0.71 10.01
N PRO A 262 14.08 0.09 10.89
CA PRO A 262 14.58 0.31 12.25
C PRO A 262 14.61 -0.94 13.12
N LYS A 263 13.58 -1.81 13.04
CA LYS A 263 13.51 -3.01 13.90
C LYS A 263 14.63 -3.99 13.57
N ILE A 264 14.86 -4.24 12.27
CA ILE A 264 15.91 -5.16 11.82
C ILE A 264 17.30 -4.60 12.18
N GLY A 265 17.46 -3.27 12.14
CA GLY A 265 18.69 -2.62 12.60
C GLY A 265 18.95 -2.77 14.09
N LEU A 266 17.93 -2.51 14.90
CA LEU A 266 18.02 -2.66 16.35
C LEU A 266 18.32 -4.11 16.76
N GLU A 267 17.68 -5.10 16.11
CA GLU A 267 17.95 -6.52 16.38
C GLU A 267 19.32 -6.99 15.86
N ALA A 268 19.87 -6.35 14.83
CA ALA A 268 21.21 -6.64 14.33
C ALA A 268 22.31 -6.09 15.25
N MET A 269 22.02 -5.03 16.01
CA MET A 269 22.94 -4.49 17.01
C MET A 269 23.00 -5.36 18.28
N ASP A 270 22.00 -6.21 18.52
CA ASP A 270 21.88 -7.08 19.71
C ASP A 270 22.60 -8.44 19.55
N ASP A 271 23.71 -8.46 18.80
CA ASP A 271 24.69 -9.56 18.62
C ASP A 271 24.17 -10.94 18.15
N SER A 272 22.97 -10.99 17.56
CA SER A 272 22.48 -12.18 16.88
C SER A 272 23.08 -12.30 15.47
N ARG A 273 23.84 -13.37 15.17
CA ARG A 273 24.27 -13.72 13.80
C ARG A 273 23.13 -13.63 12.77
N ARG A 274 21.89 -13.91 13.19
CA ARG A 274 20.68 -13.82 12.34
C ARG A 274 20.28 -12.36 12.07
N GLY A 275 20.40 -11.48 13.05
CA GLY A 275 20.18 -10.04 12.90
C GLY A 275 21.20 -9.41 11.94
N ALA A 276 22.48 -9.77 12.07
CA ALA A 276 23.54 -9.30 11.18
C ALA A 276 23.31 -9.72 9.71
N LEU A 277 22.89 -10.97 9.46
CA LEU A 277 22.51 -11.43 8.13
C LEU A 277 21.28 -10.71 7.58
N GLY A 278 20.26 -10.47 8.42
CA GLY A 278 19.08 -9.70 8.06
C GLY A 278 19.41 -8.25 7.68
N TRP A 279 20.29 -7.60 8.46
CA TRP A 279 20.76 -6.24 8.19
C TRP A 279 21.62 -6.15 6.93
N ALA A 280 22.55 -7.09 6.73
CA ALA A 280 23.36 -7.15 5.52
C ALA A 280 22.49 -7.36 4.27
N ALA A 281 21.53 -8.29 4.34
CA ALA A 281 20.58 -8.52 3.26
C ALA A 281 19.74 -7.28 2.98
N MET A 282 19.19 -6.63 4.01
CA MET A 282 18.36 -5.44 3.82
C MET A 282 19.17 -4.23 3.34
N SER A 283 20.40 -4.05 3.82
CA SER A 283 21.30 -2.99 3.37
C SER A 283 21.69 -3.17 1.90
N LEU A 284 22.04 -4.40 1.49
CA LEU A 284 22.31 -4.73 0.09
C LEU A 284 21.09 -4.45 -0.79
N LEU A 285 19.92 -4.85 -0.31
CA LEU A 285 18.65 -4.70 -1.00
C LEU A 285 18.22 -3.22 -1.12
N VAL A 286 18.40 -2.40 -0.08
CA VAL A 286 18.22 -0.95 -0.10
C VAL A 286 19.21 -0.30 -1.06
N ALA A 287 20.47 -0.73 -1.05
CA ALA A 287 21.49 -0.25 -1.99
C ALA A 287 21.12 -0.55 -3.44
N VAL A 288 20.61 -1.76 -3.73
CA VAL A 288 20.10 -2.13 -5.06
C VAL A 288 18.91 -1.25 -5.44
N ALA A 289 17.94 -1.05 -4.55
CA ALA A 289 16.79 -0.19 -4.81
C ALA A 289 17.22 1.28 -5.08
N ALA A 290 18.12 1.82 -4.27
CA ALA A 290 18.68 3.16 -4.46
C ALA A 290 19.47 3.28 -5.77
N LEU A 291 20.26 2.27 -6.13
CA LEU A 291 20.99 2.21 -7.39
C LEU A 291 20.03 2.21 -8.58
N LEU A 292 18.97 1.40 -8.53
CA LEU A 292 17.95 1.36 -9.58
C LEU A 292 17.28 2.74 -9.75
N VAL A 293 16.91 3.40 -8.64
CA VAL A 293 16.34 4.75 -8.65
C VAL A 293 17.34 5.75 -9.24
N ALA A 294 18.62 5.68 -8.86
CA ALA A 294 19.67 6.58 -9.36
C ALA A 294 19.94 6.39 -10.86
N VAL A 295 20.02 5.14 -11.34
CA VAL A 295 20.18 4.82 -12.77
C VAL A 295 18.98 5.31 -13.57
N MET A 296 17.77 5.10 -13.06
CA MET A 296 16.55 5.63 -13.67
C MET A 296 16.56 7.17 -13.73
N TRP A 297 17.00 7.84 -12.67
CA TRP A 297 17.11 9.30 -12.64
C TRP A 297 18.14 9.83 -13.66
N GLN A 298 19.33 9.22 -13.71
CA GLN A 298 20.40 9.65 -14.63
C GLN A 298 20.01 9.46 -16.10
N THR A 299 19.41 8.31 -16.44
CA THR A 299 18.92 8.05 -17.80
C THR A 299 17.83 9.05 -18.21
N GLN A 300 16.99 9.48 -17.28
CA GLN A 300 16.01 10.56 -17.54
C GLN A 300 16.69 11.92 -17.80
N ARG A 301 17.68 12.27 -16.98
CA ARG A 301 18.41 13.55 -17.12
C ARG A 301 19.15 13.64 -18.45
N ALA A 302 19.80 12.56 -18.87
CA ALA A 302 20.51 12.49 -20.15
C ALA A 302 19.56 12.71 -21.35
N ARG A 303 18.38 12.09 -21.33
CA ARG A 303 17.39 12.22 -22.41
C ARG A 303 16.76 13.61 -22.49
N ARG A 304 16.54 14.28 -21.35
CA ARG A 304 16.06 15.67 -21.35
C ARG A 304 17.05 16.62 -22.01
N ARG A 305 18.35 16.41 -21.77
CA ARG A 305 19.41 17.20 -22.40
C ARG A 305 19.47 16.98 -23.91
N ALA A 306 19.34 15.74 -24.37
CA ALA A 306 19.31 15.43 -25.80
C ALA A 306 18.14 16.14 -26.52
N ALA A 307 16.94 16.10 -25.94
CA ALA A 307 15.76 16.76 -26.51
C ALA A 307 15.82 18.30 -26.53
N GLN A 308 16.68 18.92 -25.72
CA GLN A 308 16.90 20.38 -25.73
C GLN A 308 17.95 20.83 -26.75
N ILE A 309 18.77 19.90 -27.27
CA ILE A 309 19.79 20.21 -28.28
C ILE A 309 19.20 20.14 -29.69
N GLU A 310 18.09 19.42 -29.87
CA GLU A 310 17.36 19.29 -31.14
C GLU A 310 16.33 20.42 -31.38
N GLN A 311 16.16 21.36 -30.45
CA GLN A 311 15.29 22.54 -30.56
C GLN A 311 16.13 23.80 -30.78
#